data_AF-A0AAQ1MFE0-F1
#
_entry.id   AF-A0AAQ1MFE0-F1
#
_cell.length_a   1.000
_cell.length_b   1.000
_cell.length_c   1.000
_cell.angle_alpha   90.00
_cell.angle_beta   90.00
_cell.angle_gamma   90.00
#
_symmetry.space_group_name_H-M   'P 1'
#
loop_
_entity.id
_entity.type
_entity.pdbx_description
1 polymer ?
#
loop_
_entity_poly.entity_id
_entity_poly.type
_entity_poly.pdbx_seq_one_letter_code
_entity_poly.pdbx_strand_id
1 'polypeptide(L)'
;MPRLIDADAVCKRFERYEQDCENVGDVVAAGVFADAIDEILDSPIIDPYDLQPHGRWIVHHSGGLICSHCNHYIASDWRSPCCPICGARLDGVVGYDG
;
A
#
# COMPACT_ATOMS: atom_id res chain seq x y z
N MET A 1 3.14 12.78 -2.59
CA MET A 1 2.35 11.54 -2.40
C MET A 1 3.30 10.50 -1.80
N PRO A 2 2.96 9.89 -0.66
CA PRO A 2 3.82 8.87 -0.06
C PRO A 2 3.92 7.67 -1.02
N ARG A 3 5.14 7.23 -1.29
CA ARG A 3 5.43 5.99 -2.03
C ARG A 3 5.70 4.89 -1.01
N LEU A 4 5.46 3.62 -1.38
CA LEU A 4 5.75 2.46 -0.53
C LEU A 4 7.23 2.40 -0.08
N ILE A 5 8.11 2.93 -0.94
CA ILE A 5 9.54 3.11 -0.70
C ILE A 5 9.88 4.61 -0.77
N ASP A 6 10.92 5.02 -0.06
CA ASP A 6 11.54 6.32 -0.28
C ASP A 6 12.34 6.29 -1.60
N ALA A 7 11.63 6.48 -2.72
CA ALA A 7 12.19 6.41 -4.05
C ALA A 7 13.31 7.45 -4.25
N ASP A 8 13.13 8.66 -3.71
CA ASP A 8 14.13 9.72 -3.79
C ASP A 8 15.44 9.32 -3.10
N ALA A 9 15.36 8.67 -1.93
CA ALA A 9 16.53 8.16 -1.24
C ALA A 9 17.20 7.00 -1.99
N VAL A 10 16.44 6.17 -2.72
CA VAL A 10 16.98 5.09 -3.55
C VAL A 10 17.68 5.67 -4.78
N CYS A 11 17.03 6.58 -5.52
CA CYS A 11 17.62 7.24 -6.69
C CYS A 11 18.93 7.94 -6.32
N LYS A 12 18.97 8.69 -5.20
CA LYS A 12 20.22 9.29 -4.69
C LYS A 12 21.34 8.31 -4.37
N ARG A 13 21.02 7.04 -4.07
CA ARG A 13 22.06 6.01 -3.90
C ARG A 13 22.55 5.54 -5.27
N PHE A 14 21.66 5.33 -6.22
CA PHE A 14 22.02 4.90 -7.57
C PHE A 14 22.79 5.97 -8.34
N GLU A 15 22.45 7.25 -8.22
CA GLU A 15 23.23 8.37 -8.79
C GLU A 15 24.69 8.34 -8.28
N ARG A 16 24.90 7.99 -7.00
CA ARG A 16 26.26 7.83 -6.47
C ARG A 16 26.97 6.61 -7.05
N TYR A 17 26.29 5.49 -7.20
CA TYR A 17 26.88 4.29 -7.79
C TYR A 17 27.20 4.47 -9.26
N GLU A 18 26.34 5.15 -10.01
CA GLU A 18 26.59 5.61 -11.37
C GLU A 18 27.87 6.46 -11.41
N GLN A 19 27.97 7.49 -10.57
CA GLN A 19 29.15 8.35 -10.52
C GLN A 19 30.43 7.57 -10.15
N ASP A 20 30.34 6.61 -9.22
CA ASP A 20 31.47 5.76 -8.84
C ASP A 20 31.93 4.88 -10.02
N CYS A 21 30.99 4.35 -10.81
CA CYS A 21 31.27 3.60 -12.04
C CYS A 21 31.91 4.47 -13.12
N GLU A 22 31.39 5.68 -13.34
CA GLU A 22 31.99 6.65 -14.27
C GLU A 22 33.43 7.00 -13.87
N ASN A 23 33.68 7.21 -12.57
CA ASN A 23 35.00 7.55 -12.04
C ASN A 23 36.06 6.46 -12.30
N VAL A 24 35.64 5.19 -12.39
CA VAL A 24 36.54 4.07 -12.73
C VAL A 24 36.48 3.68 -14.21
N GLY A 25 35.71 4.42 -15.04
CA GLY A 25 35.57 4.19 -16.47
C GLY A 25 34.68 3.00 -16.85
N ASP A 26 33.89 2.47 -15.91
CA ASP A 26 32.94 1.39 -16.17
C ASP A 26 31.59 1.96 -16.65
N VAL A 27 31.58 2.38 -17.91
CA VAL A 27 30.41 3.01 -18.55
C VAL A 27 29.21 2.06 -18.67
N VAL A 28 29.44 0.74 -18.70
CA VAL A 28 28.35 -0.24 -18.78
C VAL A 28 27.63 -0.31 -17.45
N ALA A 29 28.36 -0.42 -16.34
CA ALA A 29 27.76 -0.42 -15.01
C ALA A 29 27.08 0.91 -14.68
N ALA A 30 27.66 2.04 -15.09
CA ALA A 30 27.04 3.36 -14.94
C ALA A 30 25.66 3.42 -15.63
N GLY A 31 25.58 2.96 -16.88
CA GLY A 31 24.32 2.89 -17.62
C GLY A 31 23.25 2.03 -16.95
N VAL A 32 23.63 0.90 -16.33
CA VAL A 32 22.68 0.06 -15.58
C VAL A 32 22.07 0.80 -14.39
N PHE A 33 22.82 1.65 -13.70
CA PHE A 33 22.27 2.44 -12.60
C PHE A 33 21.37 3.58 -13.10
N ALA A 34 21.71 4.22 -14.22
CA ALA A 34 20.85 5.20 -14.87
C ALA A 34 19.50 4.58 -15.28
N ASP A 35 19.52 3.43 -15.97
CA ASP A 35 18.32 2.68 -16.36
C ASP A 35 17.47 2.31 -15.13
N ALA A 36 18.11 1.89 -14.03
CA ALA A 36 17.41 1.56 -12.79
C ALA A 36 16.74 2.78 -12.12
N ILE A 37 17.32 3.98 -12.24
CA ILE A 37 16.69 5.22 -11.77
C ILE A 37 15.43 5.51 -12.59
N ASP A 38 15.51 5.42 -13.91
CA ASP A 38 14.39 5.66 -14.81
C ASP A 38 13.22 4.70 -14.51
N GLU A 39 13.50 3.41 -14.33
CA GLU A 39 12.50 2.39 -13.95
C GLU A 39 11.83 2.70 -12.60
N ILE A 40 12.56 3.22 -11.61
CA ILE A 40 12.00 3.62 -10.30
C ILE A 40 11.12 4.87 -10.45
N LEU A 41 11.49 5.79 -11.33
CA LEU A 41 10.74 7.03 -11.55
C LEU A 41 9.46 6.78 -12.33
N ASP A 42 9.47 5.87 -13.30
CA ASP A 42 8.30 5.46 -14.09
C ASP A 42 7.38 4.49 -13.34
N SER A 43 7.92 3.78 -12.34
CA SER A 43 7.13 2.87 -11.51
C SER A 43 5.94 3.58 -10.85
N PRO A 44 4.75 2.93 -10.82
CA PRO A 44 3.55 3.54 -10.28
C PRO A 44 3.70 3.86 -8.79
N ILE A 45 3.20 5.05 -8.42
CA ILE A 45 3.12 5.46 -7.02
C ILE A 45 1.97 4.72 -6.37
N ILE A 46 2.30 3.79 -5.50
CA ILE A 46 1.33 3.17 -4.60
C ILE A 46 1.31 3.99 -3.31
N ASP A 47 0.16 4.61 -3.01
CA ASP A 47 -0.08 5.15 -1.69
C ASP A 47 -0.33 3.98 -0.72
N PRO A 48 0.53 3.77 0.30
CA PRO A 48 0.32 2.70 1.27
C PRO A 48 -1.02 2.81 2.02
N TYR A 49 -1.61 4.01 2.11
CA TYR A 49 -2.92 4.21 2.71
C TYR A 49 -4.08 3.79 1.80
N ASP A 50 -3.89 3.80 0.48
CA ASP A 50 -4.90 3.32 -0.49
C ASP A 50 -4.88 1.79 -0.64
N LEU A 51 -3.82 1.12 -0.16
CA LEU A 51 -3.71 -0.35 -0.22
C LEU A 51 -4.67 -1.06 0.74
N GLN A 52 -4.97 -0.47 1.89
CA GLN A 52 -5.89 -1.07 2.84
C GLN A 52 -7.29 -0.49 2.61
N PRO A 53 -8.27 -1.29 2.16
CA PRO A 53 -9.62 -0.79 1.99
C PRO A 53 -10.20 -0.33 3.33
N HIS A 54 -10.95 0.76 3.30
CA HIS A 54 -11.65 1.27 4.48
C HIS A 54 -13.14 0.89 4.43
N GLY A 55 -13.72 0.68 5.59
CA GLY A 55 -15.14 0.37 5.73
C GLY A 55 -15.67 0.59 7.13
N ARG A 56 -16.88 0.07 7.34
CA ARG A 56 -17.55 0.08 8.64
C ARG A 56 -18.27 -1.24 8.88
N TRP A 57 -18.51 -1.54 10.14
CA TRP A 57 -19.42 -2.62 10.50
C TRP A 57 -20.87 -2.18 10.32
N ILE A 58 -21.68 -3.03 9.75
CA ILE A 58 -23.13 -2.88 9.66
C ILE A 58 -23.72 -3.97 10.56
N VAL A 59 -24.47 -3.58 11.59
CA VAL A 59 -25.19 -4.54 12.43
C VAL A 59 -26.31 -5.13 11.60
N HIS A 60 -26.34 -6.45 11.53
CA HIS A 60 -27.40 -7.20 10.87
C HIS A 60 -28.53 -7.47 11.87
N HIS A 61 -29.78 -7.44 11.43
CA HIS A 61 -30.97 -7.69 12.26
C HIS A 61 -30.94 -9.04 12.99
N SER A 62 -30.17 -10.03 12.50
CA SER A 62 -29.96 -11.33 13.17
C SER A 62 -28.94 -11.30 14.33
N GLY A 63 -28.36 -10.15 14.66
CA GLY A 63 -27.37 -9.98 15.73
C GLY A 63 -25.91 -10.17 15.31
N GLY A 64 -25.62 -10.35 14.02
CA GLY A 64 -24.25 -10.40 13.49
C GLY A 64 -23.78 -9.08 12.87
N LEU A 65 -22.61 -9.10 12.23
CA LEU A 65 -22.01 -7.94 11.59
C LEU A 65 -21.72 -8.20 10.12
N ILE A 66 -21.96 -7.20 9.27
CA ILE A 66 -21.60 -7.19 7.86
C ILE A 66 -20.49 -6.17 7.63
N CYS A 67 -19.43 -6.57 6.92
CA CYS A 67 -18.41 -5.64 6.48
C CYS A 67 -18.92 -4.82 5.29
N SER A 68 -18.92 -3.49 5.37
CA SER A 68 -19.39 -2.64 4.26
C SER A 68 -18.53 -2.70 2.99
N HIS A 69 -17.31 -3.22 3.07
CA HIS A 69 -16.40 -3.32 1.93
C HIS A 69 -16.61 -4.62 1.13
N CYS A 70 -16.60 -5.79 1.78
CA CYS A 70 -16.75 -7.09 1.11
C CYS A 70 -18.14 -7.72 1.26
N ASN A 71 -19.04 -7.07 1.99
CA ASN A 71 -20.41 -7.52 2.27
C ASN A 71 -20.51 -8.90 2.94
N HIS A 72 -19.44 -9.37 3.57
CA HIS A 72 -19.43 -10.65 4.27
C HIS A 72 -20.06 -10.52 5.65
N TYR A 73 -20.96 -11.45 5.97
CA TYR A 73 -21.61 -11.57 7.28
C TYR A 73 -20.77 -12.40 8.25
N ILE A 74 -20.67 -11.96 9.49
CA ILE A 74 -20.02 -12.65 10.59
C ILE A 74 -21.05 -12.84 11.69
N ALA A 75 -21.26 -14.09 12.10
CA ALA A 75 -22.15 -14.47 13.21
C ALA A 75 -21.51 -14.17 14.57
N SER A 76 -21.11 -12.91 14.79
CA SER A 76 -20.47 -12.40 16.00
C SER A 76 -20.72 -10.90 16.09
N ASP A 77 -20.87 -10.39 17.30
CA ASP A 77 -20.99 -8.95 17.61
C ASP A 77 -19.62 -8.29 17.88
N TRP A 78 -18.54 -9.08 17.93
CA TRP A 78 -17.17 -8.58 18.10
C TRP A 78 -16.73 -7.70 16.93
N ARG A 79 -16.58 -6.40 17.21
CA ARG A 79 -16.17 -5.37 16.25
C ARG A 79 -14.65 -5.26 16.18
N SER A 80 -14.03 -6.19 15.47
CA SER A 80 -12.60 -6.11 15.15
C SER A 80 -12.30 -4.80 14.39
N PRO A 81 -11.15 -4.14 14.65
CA PRO A 81 -10.69 -2.99 13.85
C PRO A 81 -10.47 -3.32 12.37
N CYS A 82 -10.41 -4.61 12.01
CA CYS A 82 -10.25 -5.06 10.64
C CYS A 82 -11.24 -6.19 10.31
N CYS A 83 -11.71 -6.25 9.07
CA CYS A 83 -12.48 -7.38 8.56
C CYS A 83 -11.58 -8.61 8.39
N PRO A 84 -11.90 -9.78 9.00
CA PRO A 84 -11.08 -10.98 8.89
C PRO A 84 -11.11 -11.62 7.50
N ILE A 85 -12.03 -11.20 6.61
CA ILE A 85 -12.21 -11.78 5.28
C ILE A 85 -11.47 -10.99 4.20
N CYS A 86 -11.56 -9.66 4.22
CA CYS A 86 -10.97 -8.81 3.18
C CYS A 86 -9.85 -7.88 3.69
N GLY A 87 -9.52 -7.91 4.99
CA GLY A 87 -8.48 -7.07 5.57
C GLY A 87 -8.83 -5.58 5.66
N ALA A 88 -10.06 -5.18 5.30
CA ALA A 88 -10.48 -3.80 5.36
C ALA A 88 -10.38 -3.25 6.78
N ARG A 89 -9.81 -2.06 6.94
CA ARG A 89 -9.80 -1.31 8.20
C ARG A 89 -11.17 -0.71 8.44
N LEU A 90 -11.68 -0.86 9.66
CA LEU A 90 -13.04 -0.51 10.01
C LEU A 90 -13.00 0.63 11.03
N ASP A 91 -13.45 1.81 10.61
CA ASP A 91 -13.18 3.09 11.28
C ASP A 91 -14.00 3.29 12.59
N GLY A 92 -14.51 2.21 13.20
CA GLY A 92 -15.31 2.22 14.43
C GLY A 92 -16.73 2.76 14.27
N VAL A 93 -17.06 3.38 13.13
CA VAL A 93 -18.43 3.78 12.76
C VAL A 93 -19.26 2.52 12.55
N VAL A 94 -20.52 2.54 13.00
CA VAL A 94 -21.44 1.41 12.88
C VAL A 94 -22.74 1.83 12.22
N GLY A 95 -23.15 1.08 11.19
CA GLY A 95 -24.45 1.18 10.55
C GLY A 95 -25.41 0.09 11.02
N TYR A 96 -26.67 0.17 10.61
CA TYR A 96 -27.70 -0.86 10.82
C TYR A 96 -28.29 -1.21 9.44
N ASP A 97 -28.59 -2.49 9.20
CA ASP A 97 -29.06 -3.01 7.91
C ASP A 97 -30.55 -2.80 7.62
N GLY A 98 -31.32 -2.33 8.60
CA GLY A 98 -32.75 -2.00 8.47
C GLY A 98 -33.65 -3.05 9.09
#